data_AF-A0A6N7ZQG3-F1
#
_entry.id   AF-A0A6N7ZQG3-F1
#
_cell.length_a   1.000
_cell.length_b   1.000
_cell.length_c   1.000
_cell.angle_alpha   90.00
_cell.angle_beta   90.00
_cell.angle_gamma   90.00
#
_symmetry.space_group_name_H-M   'P 1'
#
loop_
_entity.id
_entity.type
_entity.pdbx_description
1 polymer ?
#
loop_
_entity_poly.entity_id
_entity_poly.type
_entity_poly.pdbx_seq_one_letter_code
_entity_poly.pdbx_strand_id
1 'polypeptide(L)'
;MKKPRKCAVTSPPADKVFMPHAAYLMVREAVITDAMIDLLIETVHKIKTKSKRKVVNEIAKDLHRVSGKERLLADIATASIDDPSGRICDVIYPIAGKDKLAAIIKENRAKGAFDRQIYSVMRSSWASHYRRMLPNLLATLEFRSNNSAWRPVLQAMEWLKATLDEGSRVVSPEAVPVEGVIPAKWRGSVRDNKGRVNRISYEICVLTQLRERIRSKEVWVVGADRYRNPDKDLPQDYEKRRSAYYAGLKLTQNARDFTASVRHELERELLLLNDTILEND
;
A
#
# COMPACT_ATOMS: atom_id res chain seq x y z
N MET A 1 -25.04 -75.04 6.92
CA MET A 1 -24.24 -73.87 7.34
C MET A 1 -23.39 -73.39 6.15
N LYS A 2 -23.72 -72.24 5.55
CA LYS A 2 -22.92 -71.61 4.47
C LYS A 2 -21.83 -70.74 5.11
N LYS A 3 -20.56 -70.97 4.77
CA LYS A 3 -19.43 -70.10 5.18
C LYS A 3 -19.62 -68.69 4.60
N PRO A 4 -19.36 -67.61 5.36
CA PRO A 4 -19.46 -66.25 4.83
C PRO A 4 -18.30 -66.00 3.86
N ARG A 5 -18.61 -65.45 2.68
CA ARG A 5 -17.62 -64.94 1.73
C ARG A 5 -16.95 -63.71 2.36
N LYS A 6 -15.64 -63.77 2.59
CA LYS A 6 -14.83 -62.59 2.91
C LYS A 6 -14.83 -61.68 1.68
N CYS A 7 -15.50 -60.53 1.76
CA CYS A 7 -15.29 -59.43 0.83
C CYS A 7 -13.87 -58.92 1.07
N ALA A 8 -12.95 -59.25 0.17
CA ALA A 8 -11.66 -58.58 0.11
C ALA A 8 -11.91 -57.14 -0.35
N VAL A 9 -11.92 -56.21 0.59
CA VAL A 9 -11.78 -54.79 0.28
C VAL A 9 -10.34 -54.62 -0.18
N THR A 10 -10.11 -54.70 -1.49
CA THR A 10 -8.84 -54.31 -2.08
C THR A 10 -8.69 -52.81 -1.86
N SER A 11 -7.86 -52.42 -0.89
CA SER A 11 -7.42 -51.04 -0.73
C SER A 11 -6.84 -50.57 -2.07
N PRO A 12 -7.21 -49.39 -2.58
CA PRO A 12 -6.63 -48.87 -3.81
C PRO A 12 -5.11 -48.78 -3.65
N PRO A 13 -4.34 -49.05 -4.73
CA PRO A 13 -2.89 -49.02 -4.67
C PRO A 13 -2.44 -47.60 -4.27
N ALA A 14 -1.37 -47.53 -3.49
CA ALA A 14 -1.01 -46.33 -2.72
C ALA A 14 -0.77 -45.10 -3.64
N ASP A 15 -0.26 -45.34 -4.84
CA ASP A 15 -0.09 -44.37 -5.94
C ASP A 15 -1.37 -43.60 -6.30
N LYS A 16 -2.54 -44.26 -6.30
CA LYS A 16 -3.84 -43.62 -6.61
C LYS A 16 -4.38 -42.77 -5.48
N VAL A 17 -3.91 -42.98 -4.25
CA VAL A 17 -4.28 -42.18 -3.07
C VAL A 17 -3.28 -41.04 -2.89
N PHE A 18 -1.98 -41.26 -3.12
CA PHE A 18 -0.96 -40.21 -2.93
C PHE A 18 -1.11 -39.02 -3.88
N MET A 19 -1.50 -39.25 -5.14
CA MET A 19 -1.63 -38.18 -6.13
C MET A 19 -2.68 -37.10 -5.74
N PRO A 20 -3.93 -37.45 -5.37
CA PRO A 20 -4.91 -36.45 -4.92
C PRO A 20 -4.51 -35.79 -3.59
N HIS A 21 -3.82 -36.49 -2.68
CA HIS A 21 -3.34 -35.90 -1.43
C HIS A 21 -2.21 -34.90 -1.66
N ALA A 22 -1.27 -35.21 -2.55
CA ALA A 22 -0.20 -34.29 -2.94
C ALA A 22 -0.78 -33.04 -3.63
N ALA A 23 -1.71 -33.22 -4.57
CA ALA A 23 -2.40 -32.11 -5.22
C ALA A 23 -3.17 -31.24 -4.21
N TYR A 24 -3.87 -31.87 -3.25
CA TYR A 24 -4.55 -31.15 -2.17
C TYR A 24 -3.58 -30.35 -1.30
N LEU A 25 -2.45 -30.94 -0.90
CA LEU A 25 -1.43 -30.26 -0.08
C LEU A 25 -0.81 -29.07 -0.82
N MET A 26 -0.50 -29.21 -2.12
CA MET A 26 0.02 -28.11 -2.93
C MET A 26 -0.96 -26.93 -3.03
N VAL A 27 -2.24 -27.22 -3.30
CA VAL A 27 -3.28 -26.18 -3.31
C VAL A 27 -3.42 -25.55 -1.93
N ARG A 28 -3.38 -26.36 -0.87
CA ARG A 28 -3.54 -25.88 0.50
C ARG A 28 -2.38 -25.00 0.95
N GLU A 29 -1.16 -25.34 0.59
CA GLU A 29 0.04 -24.54 0.84
C GLU A 29 -0.08 -23.16 0.20
N ALA A 30 -0.53 -23.11 -1.06
CA ALA A 30 -0.72 -21.84 -1.76
C ALA A 30 -1.81 -20.98 -1.11
N VAL A 31 -2.94 -21.58 -0.71
CA VAL A 31 -4.01 -20.88 0.02
C VAL A 31 -3.51 -20.31 1.35
N ILE A 32 -2.70 -21.07 2.10
CA ILE A 32 -2.15 -20.60 3.38
C ILE A 32 -1.15 -19.46 3.14
N THR A 33 -0.29 -19.59 2.13
CA THR A 33 0.67 -18.55 1.74
C THR A 33 -0.02 -17.25 1.36
N ASP A 34 -1.05 -17.36 0.52
CA ASP A 34 -1.91 -16.25 0.11
C ASP A 34 -2.60 -15.57 1.31
N ALA A 35 -3.09 -16.33 2.29
CA ALA A 35 -3.70 -15.79 3.49
C ALA A 35 -2.68 -15.06 4.39
N MET A 36 -1.44 -15.55 4.48
CA MET A 36 -0.36 -14.85 5.19
C MET A 36 -0.01 -13.52 4.53
N ILE A 37 0.01 -13.49 3.19
CA ILE A 37 0.27 -12.26 2.42
C ILE A 37 -0.87 -11.25 2.60
N ASP A 38 -2.13 -11.70 2.55
CA ASP A 38 -3.28 -10.84 2.85
C ASP A 38 -3.18 -10.23 4.24
N LEU A 39 -2.83 -11.04 5.26
CA LEU A 39 -2.66 -10.56 6.62
C LEU A 39 -1.55 -9.50 6.73
N LEU A 40 -0.43 -9.66 6.00
CA LEU A 40 0.62 -8.65 5.91
C LEU A 40 0.06 -7.34 5.32
N ILE A 41 -0.58 -7.42 4.16
CA ILE A 41 -1.11 -6.26 3.42
C ILE A 41 -2.12 -5.51 4.28
N GLU A 42 -3.03 -6.24 4.93
CA GLU A 42 -4.02 -5.69 5.83
C GLU A 42 -3.39 -5.06 7.07
N THR A 43 -2.38 -5.68 7.65
CA THR A 43 -1.73 -5.16 8.87
C THR A 43 -1.05 -3.84 8.58
N VAL A 44 -0.26 -3.76 7.51
CA VAL A 44 0.39 -2.52 7.07
C VAL A 44 -0.66 -1.44 6.78
N HIS A 45 -1.78 -1.81 6.15
CA HIS A 45 -2.89 -0.88 5.92
C HIS A 45 -3.54 -0.39 7.22
N LYS A 46 -3.84 -1.29 8.17
CA LYS A 46 -4.45 -1.00 9.47
C LYS A 46 -3.57 -0.08 10.30
N ILE A 47 -2.26 -0.28 10.30
CA ILE A 47 -1.30 0.60 10.98
C ILE A 47 -1.44 2.05 10.48
N LYS A 48 -1.43 2.24 9.16
CA LYS A 48 -1.56 3.57 8.54
C LYS A 48 -2.91 4.22 8.84
N THR A 49 -4.01 3.50 8.63
CA THR A 49 -5.37 4.02 8.80
C THR A 49 -5.70 4.31 10.26
N LYS A 50 -5.36 3.42 11.19
CA LYS A 50 -5.54 3.65 12.63
C LYS A 50 -4.71 4.82 13.14
N SER A 51 -3.46 4.97 12.68
CA SER A 51 -2.61 6.09 13.07
C SER A 51 -3.18 7.42 12.59
N LYS A 52 -3.64 7.48 11.33
CA LYS A 52 -4.34 8.66 10.80
C LYS A 52 -5.59 8.99 11.62
N ARG A 53 -6.45 8.00 11.88
CA ARG A 53 -7.67 8.20 12.68
C ARG A 53 -7.36 8.68 14.10
N LYS A 54 -6.32 8.15 14.74
CA LYS A 54 -5.90 8.57 16.08
C LYS A 54 -5.46 10.02 16.10
N VAL A 55 -4.64 10.46 15.15
CA VAL A 55 -4.21 11.87 15.04
C VAL A 55 -5.39 12.79 14.76
N VAL A 56 -6.28 12.43 13.84
CA VAL A 56 -7.51 13.21 13.57
C VAL A 56 -8.36 13.35 14.84
N ASN A 57 -8.55 12.26 15.58
CA ASN A 57 -9.31 12.28 16.83
C ASN A 57 -8.61 13.11 17.93
N GLU A 58 -7.28 13.07 18.01
CA GLU A 58 -6.51 13.91 18.95
C GLU A 58 -6.64 15.40 18.60
N ILE A 59 -6.55 15.75 17.32
CA ILE A 59 -6.78 17.13 16.85
C ILE A 59 -8.20 17.59 17.17
N ALA A 60 -9.22 16.77 16.91
CA ALA A 60 -10.61 17.09 17.23
C ALA A 60 -10.81 17.28 18.75
N LYS A 61 -10.19 16.44 19.58
CA LYS A 61 -10.23 16.59 21.05
C LYS A 61 -9.52 17.85 21.52
N ASP A 62 -8.37 18.19 20.95
CA ASP A 62 -7.64 19.42 21.25
C ASP A 62 -8.46 20.67 20.89
N LEU A 63 -9.17 20.63 19.76
CA LEU A 63 -10.08 21.70 19.34
C LEU A 63 -11.22 21.87 20.35
N HIS A 64 -11.91 20.78 20.72
CA HIS A 64 -12.99 20.85 21.71
C HIS A 64 -12.51 21.25 23.12
N ARG A 65 -11.30 20.84 23.52
CA ARG A 65 -10.71 21.24 24.83
C ARG A 65 -10.40 22.72 24.91
N VAL A 66 -10.03 23.34 23.79
CA VAL A 66 -9.84 24.79 23.71
C VAL A 66 -11.06 25.40 23.04
N SER A 67 -12.19 25.43 23.76
CA SER A 67 -13.48 26.00 23.33
C SER A 67 -13.37 27.40 22.69
N GLY A 68 -12.32 28.16 22.98
CA GLY A 68 -12.07 29.47 22.37
C GLY A 68 -11.54 29.45 20.94
N LYS A 69 -11.03 28.34 20.39
CA LYS A 69 -10.41 28.33 19.04
C LYS A 69 -11.44 28.31 17.92
N GLU A 70 -12.51 27.52 18.05
CA GLU A 70 -13.61 27.49 17.09
C GLU A 70 -14.33 28.85 17.06
N ARG A 71 -14.59 29.42 18.24
CA ARG A 71 -15.17 30.76 18.37
C ARG A 71 -14.26 31.83 17.78
N LEU A 72 -12.96 31.81 18.06
CA LEU A 72 -12.00 32.74 17.49
C LEU A 72 -11.93 32.64 15.95
N LEU A 73 -11.99 31.45 15.38
CA LEU A 73 -12.03 31.26 13.92
C LEU A 73 -13.32 31.82 13.31
N ALA A 74 -14.46 31.59 13.95
CA ALA A 74 -15.73 32.16 13.54
C ALA A 74 -15.71 33.69 13.64
N ASP A 75 -15.22 34.27 14.73
CA ASP A 75 -15.13 35.71 14.94
C ASP A 75 -14.21 36.38 13.88
N ILE A 76 -13.08 35.74 13.53
CA ILE A 76 -12.18 36.19 12.46
C ILE A 76 -12.86 36.12 11.09
N ALA A 77 -13.57 35.03 10.79
CA ALA A 77 -14.26 34.84 9.53
C ALA A 77 -15.42 35.85 9.36
N THR A 78 -16.21 36.06 10.41
CA THR A 78 -17.28 37.06 10.45
C THR A 78 -16.73 38.46 10.18
N ALA A 79 -15.69 38.87 10.88
CA ALA A 79 -15.08 40.19 10.67
C ALA A 79 -14.50 40.37 9.26
N SER A 80 -13.98 39.29 8.67
CA SER A 80 -13.48 39.31 7.28
C SER A 80 -14.60 39.40 6.23
N ILE A 81 -15.81 38.92 6.56
CA ILE A 81 -17.00 39.04 5.70
C ILE A 81 -17.65 40.42 5.88
N ASP A 82 -17.71 40.93 7.10
CA ASP A 82 -18.33 42.21 7.44
C ASP A 82 -17.54 43.40 6.88
N ASP A 83 -16.20 43.31 6.88
CA ASP A 83 -15.33 44.31 6.24
C ASP A 83 -14.24 43.62 5.38
N PRO A 84 -14.56 43.25 4.13
CA PRO A 84 -13.64 42.54 3.25
C PRO A 84 -12.53 43.43 2.69
N SER A 85 -12.67 44.75 2.76
CA SER A 85 -11.70 45.73 2.24
C SER A 85 -10.82 46.33 3.35
N GLY A 86 -11.20 46.11 4.61
CA GLY A 86 -10.54 46.68 5.77
C GLY A 86 -9.12 46.17 5.97
N ARG A 87 -8.30 47.01 6.61
CA ARG A 87 -6.92 46.62 6.95
C ARG A 87 -6.96 45.58 8.07
N ILE A 88 -6.12 44.55 7.96
CA ILE A 88 -5.98 43.47 8.95
C ILE A 88 -5.76 44.01 10.37
N CYS A 89 -5.04 45.12 10.50
CA CYS A 89 -4.76 45.80 11.77
C CYS A 89 -6.03 46.25 12.49
N ASP A 90 -7.02 46.69 11.72
CA ASP A 90 -8.20 47.39 12.19
C ASP A 90 -9.40 46.43 12.31
N VAL A 91 -9.41 45.36 11.50
CA VAL A 91 -10.50 44.37 11.45
C VAL A 91 -10.17 43.11 12.28
N ILE A 92 -8.96 42.58 12.17
CA ILE A 92 -8.62 41.24 12.70
C ILE A 92 -7.91 41.32 14.06
N TYR A 93 -6.97 42.26 14.24
CA TYR A 93 -6.22 42.36 15.51
C TYR A 93 -7.03 42.73 16.75
N PRO A 94 -8.12 43.52 16.68
CA PRO A 94 -8.99 43.74 17.84
C PRO A 94 -9.67 42.46 18.34
N ILE A 95 -9.98 41.54 17.43
CA ILE A 95 -10.66 40.27 17.72
C ILE A 95 -9.64 39.19 18.11
N ALA A 96 -8.53 39.15 17.37
CA ALA A 96 -7.44 38.21 17.54
C ALA A 96 -6.12 38.98 17.60
N GLY A 97 -5.74 39.42 18.81
CA GLY A 97 -4.50 40.15 19.04
C GLY A 97 -3.28 39.47 18.40
N LYS A 98 -2.36 40.29 17.88
CA LYS A 98 -1.15 39.83 17.17
C LYS A 98 -0.38 38.76 17.93
N ASP A 99 -0.23 38.89 19.25
CA ASP A 99 0.47 37.92 20.10
C ASP A 99 -0.28 36.59 20.22
N LYS A 100 -1.62 36.63 20.24
CA LYS A 100 -2.47 35.44 20.27
C LYS A 100 -2.39 34.68 18.95
N LEU A 101 -2.41 35.40 17.81
CA LEU A 101 -2.18 34.82 16.48
C LEU A 101 -0.76 34.24 16.36
N ALA A 102 0.25 34.96 16.86
CA ALA A 102 1.63 34.48 16.90
C ALA A 102 1.78 33.21 17.75
N ALA A 103 1.09 33.13 18.89
CA ALA A 103 1.05 31.94 19.74
C ALA A 103 0.38 30.76 19.04
N ILE A 104 -0.73 30.97 18.31
CA ILE A 104 -1.40 29.94 17.50
C ILE A 104 -0.48 29.45 16.38
N ILE A 105 0.20 30.35 15.68
CA ILE A 105 1.19 30.01 14.64
C ILE A 105 2.34 29.21 15.25
N LYS A 106 2.86 29.62 16.42
CA LYS A 106 3.95 28.92 17.12
C LYS A 106 3.51 27.53 17.59
N GLU A 107 2.30 27.40 18.14
CA GLU A 107 1.71 26.12 18.53
C GLU A 107 1.54 25.20 17.33
N ASN A 108 1.01 25.70 16.21
CA ASN A 108 0.81 24.93 14.99
C ASN A 108 2.16 24.48 14.38
N ARG A 109 3.15 25.38 14.32
CA ARG A 109 4.52 25.06 13.89
C ARG A 109 5.20 24.04 14.80
N ALA A 110 5.01 24.15 16.13
CA ALA A 110 5.56 23.23 17.11
C ALA A 110 4.89 21.83 17.06
N LYS A 111 3.59 21.78 16.78
CA LYS A 111 2.83 20.54 16.54
C LYS A 111 3.31 19.79 15.29
N GLY A 112 3.96 20.48 14.37
CA GLY A 112 4.52 19.91 13.15
C GLY A 112 3.46 19.60 12.10
N ALA A 113 3.90 19.32 10.86
CA ALA A 113 2.99 18.95 9.78
C ALA A 113 2.14 17.72 10.14
N PHE A 114 0.88 17.71 9.74
CA PHE A 114 -0.07 16.61 9.98
C PHE A 114 0.52 15.23 9.64
N ASP A 115 1.24 15.12 8.53
CA ASP A 115 1.93 13.90 8.12
C ASP A 115 3.00 13.43 9.13
N ARG A 116 3.73 14.35 9.77
CA ARG A 116 4.73 14.00 10.80
C ARG A 116 4.06 13.46 12.07
N GLN A 117 2.90 14.00 12.45
CA GLN A 117 2.15 13.50 13.58
C GLN A 117 1.64 12.08 13.33
N ILE A 118 1.04 11.84 12.16
CA ILE A 118 0.60 10.49 11.74
C ILE A 118 1.78 9.54 11.79
N TYR A 119 2.91 9.98 11.25
CA TYR A 119 4.12 9.17 11.21
C TYR A 119 4.64 8.81 12.60
N SER A 120 4.63 9.75 13.55
CA SER A 120 5.02 9.51 14.94
C SER A 120 4.13 8.44 15.60
N VAL A 121 2.81 8.54 15.45
CA VAL A 121 1.85 7.55 15.97
C VAL A 121 2.04 6.19 15.30
N MET A 122 2.28 6.19 13.99
CA MET A 122 2.54 5.00 13.20
C MET A 122 3.80 4.27 13.68
N ARG A 123 4.87 5.03 13.93
CA ARG A 123 6.13 4.53 14.44
C ARG A 123 5.99 3.88 15.81
N SER A 124 5.29 4.54 16.73
CA SER A 124 5.04 4.01 18.07
C SER A 124 4.18 2.74 18.04
N SER A 125 3.16 2.71 17.19
CA SER A 125 2.29 1.53 17.01
C SER A 125 3.07 0.34 16.42
N TRP A 126 3.92 0.60 15.42
CA TRP A 126 4.77 -0.43 14.81
C TRP A 126 5.73 -1.03 15.83
N ALA A 127 6.49 -0.18 16.51
CA ALA A 127 7.50 -0.58 17.48
C ALA A 127 6.93 -1.42 18.63
N SER A 128 5.73 -1.08 19.12
CA SER A 128 5.12 -1.71 20.29
C SER A 128 4.39 -3.02 19.97
N HIS A 129 3.67 -3.09 18.85
CA HIS A 129 2.72 -4.18 18.64
C HIS A 129 2.99 -5.06 17.43
N TYR A 130 3.42 -4.45 16.32
CA TYR A 130 3.48 -5.12 15.03
C TYR A 130 4.90 -5.56 14.63
N ARG A 131 5.96 -5.00 15.23
CA ARG A 131 7.33 -5.43 14.92
C ARG A 131 7.58 -6.92 15.24
N ARG A 132 6.93 -7.47 16.27
CA ARG A 132 7.10 -8.88 16.71
C ARG A 132 6.62 -9.93 15.70
N MET A 133 5.71 -9.60 14.78
CA MET A 133 5.28 -10.54 13.73
C MET A 133 6.23 -10.57 12.54
N LEU A 134 7.07 -9.53 12.39
CA LEU A 134 7.91 -9.37 11.21
C LEU A 134 8.91 -10.53 11.04
N PRO A 135 9.65 -10.99 12.07
CA PRO A 135 10.65 -12.05 11.88
C PRO A 135 10.08 -13.33 11.29
N ASN A 136 9.00 -13.85 11.87
CA ASN A 136 8.39 -15.09 11.41
C ASN A 136 7.89 -14.96 9.97
N LEU A 137 7.30 -13.81 9.64
CA LEU A 137 6.78 -13.56 8.30
C LEU A 137 7.89 -13.48 7.25
N LEU A 138 9.01 -12.83 7.57
CA LEU A 138 10.18 -12.74 6.67
C LEU A 138 10.96 -14.06 6.58
N ALA A 139 10.88 -14.90 7.61
CA ALA A 139 11.46 -16.23 7.60
C ALA A 139 10.69 -17.16 6.65
N THR A 140 9.36 -17.07 6.64
CA THR A 140 8.48 -17.96 5.87
C THR A 140 8.26 -17.52 4.42
N LEU A 141 8.13 -16.21 4.15
CA LEU A 141 7.79 -15.73 2.81
C LEU A 141 9.04 -15.36 2.01
N GLU A 142 9.12 -15.88 0.78
CA GLU A 142 10.18 -15.55 -0.17
C GLU A 142 9.65 -14.60 -1.24
N PHE A 143 10.10 -13.34 -1.18
CA PHE A 143 9.70 -12.28 -2.11
C PHE A 143 10.64 -12.21 -3.32
N ARG A 144 10.07 -12.08 -4.50
CA ARG A 144 10.78 -11.98 -5.78
C ARG A 144 10.18 -10.86 -6.64
N SER A 145 10.93 -10.38 -7.62
CA SER A 145 10.49 -9.36 -8.60
C SER A 145 11.16 -9.65 -9.94
N ASN A 146 10.40 -9.52 -11.02
CA ASN A 146 10.95 -9.58 -12.38
C ASN A 146 11.45 -8.20 -12.83
N ASN A 147 11.03 -7.14 -12.14
CA ASN A 147 11.39 -5.77 -12.42
C ASN A 147 12.59 -5.33 -11.56
N SER A 148 13.67 -4.89 -12.23
CA SER A 148 14.90 -4.45 -11.58
C SER A 148 14.72 -3.16 -10.76
N ALA A 149 13.73 -2.33 -11.09
CA ALA A 149 13.44 -1.09 -10.37
C ALA A 149 13.08 -1.32 -8.89
N TRP A 150 12.56 -2.52 -8.55
CA TRP A 150 12.17 -2.88 -7.18
C TRP A 150 13.21 -3.70 -6.41
N ARG A 151 14.39 -3.92 -7.00
CA ARG A 151 15.53 -4.54 -6.28
C ARG A 151 15.88 -3.82 -4.97
N PRO A 152 15.84 -2.48 -4.86
CA PRO A 152 16.10 -1.80 -3.60
C PRO A 152 15.14 -2.23 -2.47
N VAL A 153 13.88 -2.49 -2.79
CA VAL A 153 12.89 -2.97 -1.80
C VAL A 153 13.23 -4.39 -1.35
N LEU A 154 13.59 -5.28 -2.28
CA LEU A 154 14.00 -6.65 -1.93
C LEU A 154 15.30 -6.68 -1.10
N GLN A 155 16.29 -5.88 -1.47
CA GLN A 155 17.52 -5.71 -0.69
C GLN A 155 17.23 -5.17 0.72
N ALA A 156 16.29 -4.23 0.85
CA ALA A 156 15.86 -3.76 2.16
C ALA A 156 15.22 -4.86 2.99
N MET A 157 14.45 -5.76 2.38
CA MET A 157 13.83 -6.91 3.05
C MET A 157 14.87 -7.93 3.50
N GLU A 158 15.87 -8.23 2.67
CA GLU A 158 17.00 -9.09 3.02
C GLU A 158 17.80 -8.49 4.17
N TRP A 159 18.10 -7.20 4.10
CA TRP A 159 18.77 -6.49 5.20
C TRP A 159 17.96 -6.54 6.49
N LEU A 160 16.63 -6.36 6.42
CA LEU A 160 15.78 -6.52 7.59
C LEU A 160 15.91 -7.93 8.16
N LYS A 161 15.73 -8.96 7.32
CA LYS A 161 15.84 -10.36 7.73
C LYS A 161 17.16 -10.67 8.43
N ALA A 162 18.28 -10.14 7.92
CA ALA A 162 19.61 -10.36 8.47
C ALA A 162 19.86 -9.61 9.80
N THR A 163 19.21 -8.46 10.01
CA THR A 163 19.53 -7.56 11.13
C THR A 163 18.41 -7.48 12.18
N LEU A 164 17.34 -8.26 12.06
CA LEU A 164 16.13 -8.13 12.89
C LEU A 164 16.41 -8.20 14.39
N ASP A 165 17.37 -9.04 14.79
CA ASP A 165 17.78 -9.26 16.18
C ASP A 165 18.74 -8.18 16.71
N GLU A 166 19.26 -7.31 15.83
CA GLU A 166 20.12 -6.23 16.24
C GLU A 166 19.33 -5.15 17.01
N GLY A 167 19.83 -4.80 18.20
CA GLY A 167 19.23 -3.78 19.06
C GLY A 167 19.42 -2.33 18.59
N SER A 168 20.18 -2.09 17.50
CA SER A 168 20.49 -0.73 17.08
C SER A 168 19.26 0.01 16.54
N ARG A 169 19.00 1.20 17.09
CA ARG A 169 17.90 2.07 16.67
C ARG A 169 18.26 2.96 15.48
N VAL A 170 19.54 3.04 15.15
CA VAL A 170 20.10 3.94 14.14
C VAL A 170 21.01 3.14 13.21
N VAL A 171 20.85 3.37 11.92
CA VAL A 171 21.50 2.62 10.84
C VAL A 171 22.27 3.60 9.96
N SER A 172 23.46 3.20 9.52
CA SER A 172 24.25 3.99 8.57
C SER A 172 23.51 4.08 7.23
N PRO A 173 23.49 5.24 6.56
CA PRO A 173 22.82 5.37 5.26
C PRO A 173 23.47 4.50 4.17
N GLU A 174 24.73 4.12 4.30
CA GLU A 174 25.43 3.21 3.39
C GLU A 174 25.05 1.75 3.60
N ALA A 175 24.52 1.40 4.78
CA ALA A 175 24.16 0.02 5.12
C ALA A 175 22.81 -0.40 4.54
N VAL A 176 21.98 0.54 4.08
CA VAL A 176 20.62 0.27 3.61
C VAL A 176 20.26 1.03 2.33
N PRO A 177 19.50 0.41 1.41
CA PRO A 177 19.02 1.11 0.23
C PRO A 177 18.01 2.19 0.61
N VAL A 178 18.30 3.44 0.28
CA VAL A 178 17.38 4.56 0.58
C VAL A 178 16.56 4.97 -0.65
N GLU A 179 17.20 5.06 -1.81
CA GLU A 179 16.49 5.41 -3.03
C GLU A 179 15.55 4.27 -3.47
N GLY A 180 14.35 4.63 -3.89
CA GLY A 180 13.28 3.67 -4.19
C GLY A 180 12.57 3.06 -2.97
N VAL A 181 13.14 3.18 -1.77
CA VAL A 181 12.57 2.62 -0.53
C VAL A 181 11.89 3.71 0.32
N ILE A 182 12.58 4.81 0.57
CA ILE A 182 12.05 5.90 1.41
C ILE A 182 11.31 6.91 0.52
N PRO A 183 9.98 7.10 0.69
CA PRO A 183 9.25 8.12 -0.04
C PRO A 183 9.80 9.53 0.24
N ALA A 184 9.86 10.40 -0.77
CA ALA A 184 10.41 11.75 -0.66
C ALA A 184 9.84 12.55 0.52
N LYS A 185 8.51 12.49 0.70
CA LYS A 185 7.79 13.14 1.80
C LYS A 185 8.20 12.69 3.21
N TRP A 186 8.81 11.51 3.35
CA TRP A 186 9.20 10.92 4.63
C TRP A 186 10.70 10.98 4.89
N ARG A 187 11.52 11.39 3.91
CA ARG A 187 12.99 11.45 4.07
C ARG A 187 13.40 12.26 5.30
N GLY A 188 12.79 13.43 5.51
CA GLY A 188 13.08 14.30 6.67
C GLY A 188 12.58 13.79 8.03
N SER A 189 11.81 12.70 8.07
CA SER A 189 11.37 12.04 9.32
C SER A 189 12.06 10.70 9.57
N VAL A 190 12.70 10.15 8.54
CA VAL A 190 13.44 8.88 8.61
C VAL A 190 14.94 9.12 8.81
N ARG A 191 15.49 10.16 8.17
CA ARG A 191 16.90 10.54 8.28
C ARG A 191 17.10 11.69 9.25
N ASP A 192 18.17 11.61 10.03
CA ASP A 192 18.64 12.74 10.85
C ASP A 192 19.53 13.69 10.04
N ASN A 193 19.97 14.79 10.67
CA ASN A 193 20.83 15.80 10.05
C ASN A 193 22.21 15.27 9.62
N LYS A 194 22.64 14.12 10.16
CA LYS A 194 23.89 13.45 9.80
C LYS A 194 23.67 12.35 8.74
N GLY A 195 22.46 12.28 8.18
CA GLY A 195 22.07 11.27 7.19
C GLY A 195 21.76 9.89 7.76
N ARG A 196 21.88 9.69 9.08
CA ARG A 196 21.64 8.39 9.71
C ARG A 196 20.16 8.05 9.68
N VAL A 197 19.88 6.79 9.41
CA VAL A 197 18.53 6.27 9.19
C VAL A 197 17.99 5.73 10.51
N ASN A 198 16.81 6.18 10.91
CA ASN A 198 16.12 5.54 12.03
C ASN A 198 15.54 4.19 11.60
N ARG A 199 15.89 3.13 12.33
CA ARG A 199 15.52 1.75 11.98
C ARG A 199 14.01 1.52 11.90
N ILE A 200 13.28 1.88 12.96
CA ILE A 200 11.83 1.66 13.06
C ILE A 200 11.11 2.44 11.96
N SER A 201 11.56 3.67 11.74
CA SER A 201 11.09 4.53 10.66
C SER A 201 11.30 3.90 9.27
N TYR A 202 12.47 3.29 9.05
CA TYR A 202 12.85 2.63 7.81
C TYR A 202 12.06 1.33 7.58
N GLU A 203 11.92 0.48 8.60
CA GLU A 203 11.09 -0.73 8.57
C GLU A 203 9.68 -0.43 8.04
N ILE A 204 9.05 0.65 8.50
CA ILE A 204 7.72 1.05 8.05
C ILE A 204 7.72 1.49 6.59
N CYS A 205 8.75 2.21 6.14
CA CYS A 205 8.89 2.60 4.73
C CYS A 205 8.99 1.36 3.84
N VAL A 206 9.84 0.40 4.21
CA VAL A 206 10.03 -0.85 3.49
C VAL A 206 8.71 -1.61 3.38
N LEU A 207 8.00 -1.80 4.50
CA LEU A 207 6.71 -2.52 4.50
C LEU A 207 5.61 -1.80 3.74
N THR A 208 5.62 -0.47 3.77
CA THR A 208 4.68 0.33 2.98
C THR A 208 4.94 0.14 1.49
N GLN A 209 6.20 0.19 1.03
CA GLN A 209 6.55 -0.06 -0.37
C GLN A 209 6.22 -1.50 -0.76
N LEU A 210 6.64 -2.47 0.04
CA LEU A 210 6.38 -3.89 -0.20
C LEU A 210 4.89 -4.16 -0.41
N ARG A 211 4.03 -3.62 0.47
CA ARG A 211 2.57 -3.75 0.33
C ARG A 211 2.09 -3.26 -1.04
N GLU A 212 2.49 -2.07 -1.46
CA GLU A 212 2.03 -1.53 -2.75
C GLU A 212 2.54 -2.38 -3.92
N ARG A 213 3.78 -2.90 -3.84
CA ARG A 213 4.36 -3.73 -4.92
C ARG A 213 3.78 -5.13 -5.01
N ILE A 214 3.39 -5.74 -3.89
CA ILE A 214 2.65 -7.00 -3.90
C ILE A 214 1.28 -6.79 -4.55
N ARG A 215 0.57 -5.71 -4.19
CA ARG A 215 -0.76 -5.41 -4.75
C ARG A 215 -0.72 -5.13 -6.25
N SER A 216 0.37 -4.59 -6.77
CA SER A 216 0.56 -4.35 -8.19
C SER A 216 1.23 -5.52 -8.93
N LYS A 217 1.43 -6.68 -8.28
CA LYS A 217 2.19 -7.84 -8.80
C LYS A 217 3.62 -7.51 -9.30
N GLU A 218 4.17 -6.38 -8.88
CA GLU A 218 5.57 -6.01 -9.16
C GLU A 218 6.53 -6.81 -8.28
N VAL A 219 6.08 -7.15 -7.07
CA VAL A 219 6.69 -8.14 -6.19
C VAL A 219 5.72 -9.31 -6.06
N TRP A 220 6.22 -10.52 -6.23
CA TRP A 220 5.48 -11.76 -6.10
C TRP A 220 6.12 -12.66 -5.05
N VAL A 221 5.39 -13.67 -4.58
CA VAL A 221 5.83 -14.55 -3.50
C VAL A 221 5.89 -15.99 -3.97
N VAL A 222 6.99 -16.68 -3.67
CA VAL A 222 7.14 -18.11 -4.01
C VAL A 222 6.11 -18.93 -3.24
N GLY A 223 5.47 -19.90 -3.90
CA GLY A 223 4.45 -20.75 -3.30
C GLY A 223 3.05 -20.11 -3.21
N ALA A 224 2.90 -18.82 -3.50
CA ALA A 224 1.60 -18.17 -3.59
C ALA A 224 0.83 -18.56 -4.86
N ASP A 225 -0.49 -18.40 -4.85
CA ASP A 225 -1.34 -18.55 -6.04
C ASP A 225 -1.80 -17.20 -6.58
N ARG A 226 -2.55 -16.41 -5.79
CA ARG A 226 -2.98 -15.07 -6.22
C ARG A 226 -1.82 -14.09 -6.37
N TYR A 227 -0.79 -14.25 -5.54
CA TYR A 227 0.43 -13.43 -5.54
C TYR A 227 1.62 -14.12 -6.22
N ARG A 228 1.35 -15.07 -7.13
CA ARG A 228 2.37 -15.77 -7.92
C ARG A 228 3.05 -14.85 -8.94
N ASN A 229 4.14 -15.36 -9.52
CA ASN A 229 4.86 -14.67 -10.59
C ASN A 229 3.92 -14.30 -11.75
N PRO A 230 3.75 -13.01 -12.09
CA PRO A 230 2.85 -12.56 -13.15
C PRO A 230 3.26 -13.08 -14.54
N ASP A 231 4.54 -13.34 -14.78
CA ASP A 231 5.01 -13.85 -16.08
C ASP A 231 4.43 -15.25 -16.35
N LYS A 232 4.10 -16.02 -15.30
CA LYS A 232 3.46 -17.34 -15.43
C LYS A 232 1.97 -17.25 -15.79
N ASP A 233 1.36 -16.06 -15.65
CA ASP A 233 -0.02 -15.82 -16.10
C ASP A 233 -0.08 -15.59 -17.62
N LEU A 234 1.08 -15.40 -18.28
CA LEU A 234 1.19 -15.15 -19.71
C LEU A 234 1.66 -16.41 -20.48
N PRO A 235 1.25 -16.55 -21.76
CA PRO A 235 1.80 -17.60 -22.62
C PRO A 235 3.31 -17.42 -22.80
N GLN A 236 4.09 -18.44 -22.48
CA GLN A 236 5.56 -18.41 -22.56
C GLN A 236 6.06 -18.40 -24.01
N ASP A 237 5.20 -18.73 -24.96
CA ASP A 237 5.45 -18.75 -26.40
C ASP A 237 4.94 -17.48 -27.11
N TYR A 238 4.49 -16.45 -26.36
CA TYR A 238 3.90 -15.23 -26.91
C TYR A 238 4.77 -14.58 -27.99
N GLU A 239 6.06 -14.35 -27.73
CA GLU A 239 6.95 -13.72 -28.71
C GLU A 239 7.05 -14.53 -30.00
N LYS A 240 7.08 -15.86 -29.90
CA LYS A 240 7.19 -16.76 -31.06
C LYS A 240 5.88 -16.88 -31.83
N ARG A 241 4.75 -16.83 -31.14
CA ARG A 241 3.40 -17.03 -31.72
C ARG A 241 2.58 -15.77 -31.78
N ARG A 242 3.20 -14.60 -31.63
CA ARG A 242 2.54 -13.30 -31.60
C ARG A 242 1.56 -13.17 -32.76
N SER A 243 1.99 -13.42 -33.99
CA SER A 243 1.12 -13.36 -35.18
C SER A 243 -0.10 -14.27 -35.09
N ALA A 244 0.06 -15.49 -34.57
CA ALA A 244 -1.04 -16.44 -34.43
C ALA A 244 -2.03 -16.00 -33.34
N TYR A 245 -1.53 -15.47 -32.21
CA TYR A 245 -2.40 -14.94 -31.14
C TYR A 245 -3.23 -13.74 -31.62
N TYR A 246 -2.61 -12.80 -32.34
CA TYR A 246 -3.30 -11.64 -32.90
C TYR A 246 -4.35 -12.05 -33.95
N ALA A 247 -4.00 -12.99 -34.84
CA ALA A 247 -4.95 -13.51 -35.84
C ALA A 247 -6.15 -14.21 -35.17
N GLY A 248 -5.91 -15.04 -34.14
CA GLY A 248 -6.98 -15.73 -33.40
C GLY A 248 -7.91 -14.79 -32.65
N LEU A 249 -7.39 -13.67 -32.13
CA LEU A 249 -8.18 -12.62 -31.47
C LEU A 249 -8.79 -11.62 -32.46
N LYS A 250 -8.54 -11.77 -33.77
CA LYS A 250 -8.92 -10.79 -34.81
C LYS A 250 -8.40 -9.37 -34.53
N LEU A 251 -7.22 -9.28 -33.92
CA LEU A 251 -6.55 -8.02 -33.59
C LEU A 251 -5.41 -7.74 -34.59
N THR A 252 -5.19 -6.45 -34.89
CA THR A 252 -4.00 -6.02 -35.66
C THR A 252 -2.77 -5.96 -34.76
N GLN A 253 -1.61 -6.32 -35.30
CA GLN A 253 -0.33 -6.22 -34.59
C GLN A 253 0.14 -4.77 -34.40
N ASN A 254 -0.40 -3.83 -35.19
CA ASN A 254 -0.07 -2.43 -35.09
C ASN A 254 -0.98 -1.75 -34.05
N ALA A 255 -0.40 -1.39 -32.91
CA ALA A 255 -1.11 -0.74 -31.83
C ALA A 255 -1.78 0.58 -32.27
N ARG A 256 -1.16 1.35 -33.18
CA ARG A 256 -1.73 2.63 -33.64
C ARG A 256 -2.98 2.42 -34.48
N ASP A 257 -2.96 1.45 -35.37
CA ASP A 257 -4.09 1.14 -36.25
C ASP A 257 -5.27 0.65 -35.40
N PHE A 258 -5.02 -0.20 -34.40
CA PHE A 258 -6.03 -0.64 -33.43
C PHE A 258 -6.62 0.53 -32.63
N THR A 259 -5.78 1.40 -32.07
CA THR A 259 -6.30 2.53 -31.29
C THR A 259 -7.07 3.52 -32.15
N ALA A 260 -6.66 3.71 -33.41
CA ALA A 260 -7.37 4.56 -34.35
C ALA A 260 -8.75 3.97 -34.70
N SER A 261 -8.83 2.66 -34.93
CA SER A 261 -10.12 2.00 -35.24
C SER A 261 -11.10 2.10 -34.08
N VAL A 262 -10.65 1.80 -32.85
CA VAL A 262 -11.48 1.90 -31.64
C VAL A 262 -11.93 3.33 -31.39
N ARG A 263 -11.06 4.32 -31.61
CA ARG A 263 -11.43 5.73 -31.47
C ARG A 263 -12.50 6.13 -32.48
N HIS A 264 -12.35 5.72 -33.73
CA HIS A 264 -13.32 6.03 -34.77
C HIS A 264 -14.68 5.37 -34.52
N GLU A 265 -14.68 4.13 -34.02
CA GLU A 265 -15.90 3.44 -33.59
C GLU A 265 -16.58 4.20 -32.44
N LEU A 266 -15.83 4.56 -31.40
CA LEU A 266 -16.36 5.35 -30.28
C LEU A 266 -16.93 6.70 -30.73
N GLU A 267 -16.23 7.44 -31.58
CA GLU A 267 -16.70 8.72 -32.12
C GLU A 267 -18.00 8.54 -32.91
N ARG A 268 -18.10 7.48 -33.72
CA ARG A 268 -19.31 7.16 -34.47
C ARG A 268 -20.48 6.81 -33.55
N GLU A 269 -20.27 5.94 -32.56
CA GLU A 269 -21.31 5.54 -31.62
C GLU A 269 -21.78 6.72 -30.74
N LEU A 270 -20.87 7.63 -30.38
CA LEU A 270 -21.25 8.85 -29.66
C LEU A 270 -22.10 9.80 -30.52
N LEU A 271 -21.77 9.94 -31.81
CA LEU A 271 -22.60 10.72 -32.74
C LEU A 271 -23.97 10.08 -32.93
N LEU A 272 -24.00 8.75 -33.15
CA LEU A 272 -25.25 8.01 -33.28
C LEU A 272 -26.11 8.11 -32.01
N LEU A 273 -25.50 7.98 -30.83
CA LEU A 273 -26.19 8.19 -29.57
C LEU A 273 -26.74 9.61 -29.47
N ASN A 274 -25.94 10.64 -29.78
CA ASN A 274 -26.37 12.03 -29.74
C ASN A 274 -27.58 12.28 -30.66
N ASP A 275 -27.56 11.69 -31.84
CA ASP A 275 -28.62 11.87 -32.84
C ASP A 275 -29.89 11.10 -32.48
N THR A 276 -29.76 9.93 -31.82
CA THR A 276 -30.88 9.08 -31.41
C THR A 276 -31.38 9.35 -29.99
N ILE A 277 -30.72 10.23 -29.22
CA ILE A 277 -31.05 10.47 -27.81
C ILE A 277 -32.44 11.08 -27.61
N LEU A 278 -32.95 11.81 -28.62
CA LEU A 278 -34.29 12.40 -28.63
C LEU A 278 -35.38 11.39 -29.02
N GLU A 279 -34.99 10.24 -29.58
CA GLU A 279 -35.91 9.17 -30.04
C GLU A 279 -35.94 7.97 -29.07
N ASN A 280 -35.08 7.98 -28.04
CA ASN A 280 -35.08 6.99 -26.97
C ASN A 280 -36.02 7.47 -25.83
N ASP A 281 -37.30 7.11 -25.90
CA ASP A 281 -38.23 7.13 -24.76
C ASP A 281 -37.90 6.02 -23.74
#